data_AF-A0A6B3IDJ5-F1
#
_entry.id   AF-A0A6B3IDJ5-F1
#
_cell.length_a   1.000
_cell.length_b   1.000
_cell.length_c   1.000
_cell.angle_alpha   90.00
_cell.angle_beta   90.00
_cell.angle_gamma   90.00
#
_symmetry.space_group_name_H-M   'P 1'
#
loop_
_entity.id
_entity.type
_entity.pdbx_description
1 polymer ?
#
loop_
_entity_poly.entity_id
_entity_poly.type
_entity_poly.pdbx_seq_one_letter_code
_entity_poly.pdbx_strand_id
1 'polypeptide(L)'
;AGRFAAKEAVLKALGRGLFQGIAPYDILVGRAPDGAPRVELHGSAATAAPGVSVLVSITHKGDAVAAVALTIPLGSRDAPGAHRMRDGRRDI
;
A
#
# COMPACT_ATOMS: atom_id res chain seq x y z
N ALA A 1 -10.17 -6.00 -17.09
CA ALA A 1 -10.67 -6.34 -15.75
C ALA A 1 -9.63 -6.18 -14.64
N GLY A 2 -8.41 -6.74 -14.75
CA GLY A 2 -7.33 -6.64 -13.75
C GLY A 2 -7.12 -5.28 -13.06
N ARG A 3 -6.85 -4.23 -13.86
CA ARG A 3 -6.62 -2.87 -13.32
C ARG A 3 -7.82 -2.31 -12.57
N PHE A 4 -9.03 -2.61 -13.01
CA PHE A 4 -10.24 -2.16 -12.34
C PHE A 4 -10.36 -2.82 -10.96
N ALA A 5 -10.25 -4.16 -10.89
CA ALA A 5 -10.27 -4.89 -9.61
C ALA A 5 -9.17 -4.41 -8.66
N ALA A 6 -7.97 -4.13 -9.17
CA ALA A 6 -6.88 -3.58 -8.38
C ALA A 6 -7.21 -2.19 -7.82
N LYS A 7 -7.75 -1.27 -8.62
CA LYS A 7 -8.15 0.07 -8.15
C LYS A 7 -9.22 0.00 -7.07
N GLU A 8 -10.20 -0.88 -7.23
CA GLU A 8 -11.23 -1.16 -6.21
C GLU A 8 -10.62 -1.66 -4.90
N ALA A 9 -9.71 -2.64 -4.99
CA ALA A 9 -9.04 -3.18 -3.82
C ALA A 9 -8.21 -2.11 -3.09
N VAL A 10 -7.50 -1.27 -3.85
CA VAL A 10 -6.73 -0.13 -3.31
C VAL A 10 -7.66 0.84 -2.59
N LEU A 11 -8.73 1.31 -3.23
CA LEU A 11 -9.70 2.22 -2.61
C LEU A 11 -10.19 1.68 -1.26
N LYS A 12 -10.62 0.41 -1.25
CA LYS A 12 -11.12 -0.26 -0.03
C LYS A 12 -10.06 -0.34 1.06
N ALA A 13 -8.81 -0.65 0.70
CA ALA A 13 -7.71 -0.71 1.66
C ALA A 13 -7.39 0.68 2.25
N LEU A 14 -7.60 1.75 1.49
CA LEU A 14 -7.50 3.14 1.97
C LEU A 14 -8.73 3.57 2.83
N GLY A 15 -9.67 2.66 3.10
CA GLY A 15 -10.90 2.97 3.83
C GLY A 15 -11.90 3.81 3.03
N ARG A 16 -11.83 3.77 1.70
CA ARG A 16 -12.68 4.53 0.78
C ARG A 16 -13.38 3.61 -0.22
N GLY A 17 -14.53 4.03 -0.72
CA GLY A 17 -15.24 3.42 -1.84
C GLY A 17 -15.08 4.20 -3.13
N LEU A 18 -15.56 3.63 -4.23
CA LEU A 18 -15.77 4.36 -5.48
C LEU A 18 -16.58 5.65 -5.23
N PHE A 19 -16.17 6.73 -5.87
CA PHE A 19 -16.81 8.05 -5.80
C PHE A 19 -16.72 8.76 -4.44
N GLN A 20 -15.97 8.23 -3.46
CA GLN A 20 -15.75 8.89 -2.17
C GLN A 20 -14.54 9.85 -2.18
N GLY A 21 -14.45 10.69 -3.22
CA GLY A 21 -13.47 11.78 -3.30
C GLY A 21 -12.07 11.39 -3.80
N ILE A 22 -11.83 10.14 -4.20
CA ILE A 22 -10.62 9.74 -4.92
C ILE A 22 -10.96 9.46 -6.37
N ALA A 23 -10.33 10.20 -7.28
CA ALA A 23 -10.49 9.97 -8.71
C ALA A 23 -9.81 8.64 -9.12
N PRO A 24 -10.46 7.76 -9.90
CA PRO A 24 -9.84 6.49 -10.28
C PRO A 24 -8.52 6.64 -11.03
N TYR A 25 -8.32 7.72 -11.80
CA TYR A 25 -7.06 7.97 -12.54
C TYR A 25 -5.89 8.34 -11.62
N ASP A 26 -6.16 8.80 -10.39
CA ASP A 26 -5.15 9.11 -9.38
C ASP A 26 -4.58 7.84 -8.71
N ILE A 27 -5.17 6.68 -8.98
CA ILE A 27 -4.63 5.36 -8.62
C ILE A 27 -4.07 4.71 -9.89
N LEU A 28 -2.76 4.75 -10.07
CA LEU A 28 -2.11 4.10 -11.19
C LEU A 28 -1.74 2.67 -10.84
N VAL A 29 -2.20 1.72 -11.66
CA VAL A 29 -1.87 0.30 -11.55
C VAL A 29 -0.99 -0.06 -12.74
N GLY A 30 0.31 -0.07 -12.49
CA GLY A 30 1.36 -0.40 -13.45
C GLY A 30 1.94 -1.79 -13.23
N ARG A 31 3.05 -2.05 -13.92
CA ARG A 31 3.83 -3.28 -13.80
C ARG A 31 5.30 -2.91 -13.60
N ALA A 32 5.95 -3.49 -12.60
CA ALA A 32 7.38 -3.37 -12.40
C ALA A 32 8.16 -4.17 -13.48
N PRO A 33 9.48 -3.92 -13.64
CA PRO A 33 10.31 -4.61 -14.64
C PRO A 33 10.31 -6.14 -14.50
N ASP A 34 10.16 -6.65 -13.28
CA ASP A 34 10.04 -8.07 -12.95
C ASP A 34 8.64 -8.66 -13.25
N GLY A 35 7.70 -7.83 -13.70
CA GLY A 35 6.34 -8.24 -14.00
C GLY A 35 5.37 -8.16 -12.83
N ALA A 36 5.82 -7.80 -11.62
CA ALA A 36 4.94 -7.62 -10.47
C ALA A 36 4.01 -6.40 -10.67
N PRO A 37 2.75 -6.45 -10.24
CA PRO A 37 1.89 -5.27 -10.28
C PRO A 37 2.37 -4.22 -9.27
N ARG A 38 2.34 -2.95 -9.65
CA ARG A 38 2.77 -1.83 -8.80
C ARG A 38 1.69 -0.75 -8.77
N VAL A 39 1.50 -0.15 -7.59
CA VAL A 39 0.55 0.94 -7.38
C VAL A 39 1.31 2.24 -7.15
N GLU A 40 0.86 3.31 -7.79
CA GLU A 40 1.24 4.68 -7.44
C GLU A 40 -0.02 5.47 -7.11
N LEU A 41 0.03 6.21 -6.00
CA LEU A 41 -1.03 7.13 -5.60
C LEU A 41 -0.59 8.55 -5.94
N HIS A 42 -1.44 9.28 -6.65
CA HIS A 42 -1.22 10.67 -7.06
C HIS A 42 -2.42 11.52 -6.64
N GLY A 43 -2.34 12.84 -6.80
CA GLY A 43 -3.47 13.75 -6.65
C GLY A 43 -4.34 13.47 -5.41
N SER A 44 -5.64 13.28 -5.63
CA SER A 44 -6.62 13.01 -4.57
C SER A 44 -6.32 11.73 -3.78
N ALA A 45 -5.74 10.70 -4.40
CA ALA A 45 -5.38 9.46 -3.74
C ALA A 45 -4.20 9.65 -2.77
N ALA A 46 -3.16 10.38 -3.21
CA ALA A 46 -2.00 10.70 -2.39
C ALA A 46 -2.38 11.62 -1.22
N THR A 47 -3.27 12.59 -1.44
CA THR A 47 -3.79 13.47 -0.39
C THR A 47 -4.66 12.74 0.61
N ALA A 48 -5.46 11.78 0.18
CA ALA A 48 -6.36 11.02 1.06
C ALA A 48 -5.63 9.99 1.94
N ALA A 49 -4.45 9.53 1.51
CA ALA A 49 -3.64 8.55 2.23
C ALA A 49 -2.15 8.93 2.24
N PRO A 50 -1.79 10.07 2.87
CA PRO A 50 -0.41 10.52 2.91
C PRO A 50 0.44 9.53 3.73
N GLY A 51 1.66 9.28 3.27
CA GLY A 51 2.58 8.40 3.99
C GLY A 51 2.19 6.92 3.94
N VAL A 52 1.46 6.48 2.91
CA VAL A 52 1.09 5.07 2.70
C VAL A 52 1.65 4.57 1.38
N SER A 53 2.23 3.38 1.39
CA SER A 53 2.49 2.56 0.20
C SER A 53 1.43 1.47 0.08
N VAL A 54 1.16 1.02 -1.15
CA VAL A 54 0.20 -0.06 -1.39
C VAL A 54 0.86 -1.20 -2.16
N LEU A 55 0.82 -2.40 -1.58
CA LEU A 55 1.10 -3.63 -2.30
C LEU A 55 -0.20 -4.17 -2.89
N VAL A 56 -0.12 -4.74 -4.09
CA VAL A 56 -1.28 -5.37 -4.73
C VAL A 56 -0.89 -6.71 -5.32
N SER A 57 -1.82 -7.65 -5.33
CA SER A 57 -1.76 -8.88 -6.11
C SER A 57 -3.01 -8.99 -6.97
N ILE A 58 -2.86 -9.45 -8.21
CA ILE A 58 -3.96 -9.57 -9.18
C ILE A 58 -3.91 -10.99 -9.75
N THR A 59 -5.03 -11.70 -9.70
CA THR A 59 -5.18 -13.04 -10.29
C THR A 59 -6.36 -13.08 -11.25
N HIS A 60 -6.20 -13.86 -12.32
CA HIS A 60 -7.24 -14.11 -13.32
C HIS A 60 -7.50 -15.62 -13.35
N LYS A 61 -8.78 -16.02 -13.36
CA LYS A 61 -9.20 -17.42 -13.49
C LYS A 61 -10.47 -17.49 -14.32
N GLY A 62 -10.36 -17.96 -15.56
CA GLY A 62 -11.46 -17.90 -16.52
C GLY A 62 -11.96 -16.47 -16.67
N ASP A 63 -13.26 -16.27 -16.45
CA ASP A 63 -13.90 -14.96 -16.56
C ASP A 63 -13.85 -14.14 -15.26
N ALA A 64 -13.24 -14.68 -14.20
CA ALA A 64 -13.12 -14.01 -12.92
C ALA A 64 -11.76 -13.33 -12.74
N VAL A 65 -11.79 -12.18 -12.07
CA VAL A 65 -10.60 -11.44 -11.63
C VAL A 65 -10.73 -11.10 -10.16
N ALA A 66 -9.68 -11.38 -9.40
CA ALA A 66 -9.57 -10.96 -8.01
C ALA A 66 -8.31 -10.11 -7.82
N ALA A 67 -8.40 -9.15 -6.91
CA ALA A 67 -7.27 -8.37 -6.47
C ALA A 67 -7.29 -8.21 -4.94
N VAL A 68 -6.11 -8.27 -4.35
CA VAL A 68 -5.90 -8.02 -2.91
C VAL A 68 -4.94 -6.85 -2.80
N ALA A 69 -5.26 -5.89 -1.94
CA ALA A 69 -4.41 -4.73 -1.66
C ALA A 69 -4.07 -4.66 -0.17
N LEU A 70 -2.83 -4.30 0.15
CA LEU A 70 -2.34 -4.07 1.51
C LEU A 70 -1.72 -2.68 1.58
N THR A 71 -2.18 -1.86 2.53
CA THR A 71 -1.57 -0.58 2.87
C THR A 71 -0.46 -0.77 3.88
N ILE A 72 0.70 -0.19 3.60
CA ILE A 72 1.86 -0.21 4.48
C ILE A 72 2.18 1.25 4.80
N PRO A 73 2.26 1.64 6.08
CA PRO A 73 2.80 2.93 6.45
C PRO A 73 4.20 3.09 5.85
N LEU A 74 4.43 4.17 5.13
CA LEU A 74 5.77 4.65 4.85
C LEU A 74 6.33 5.10 6.19
N GLY A 75 6.96 4.18 6.92
CA GLY A 75 7.64 4.54 8.15
C GLY A 75 8.62 5.68 7.86
N SER A 76 8.67 6.68 8.75
CA SER A 76 9.97 7.25 9.07
C SER A 76 10.87 6.04 9.34
N ARG A 77 11.97 5.88 8.60
CA ARG A 77 12.94 4.83 8.91
C ARG A 77 13.23 4.93 10.39
N ASP A 78 12.66 4.01 11.18
CA ASP A 78 13.06 3.87 12.55
C ASP A 78 14.52 3.44 12.44
N ALA A 79 15.43 4.30 12.89
CA ALA A 79 16.83 3.95 12.93
C ALA A 79 16.91 2.62 13.69
N PRO A 80 17.63 1.60 13.18
CA PRO A 80 17.70 0.31 13.85
C PRO A 80 18.08 0.53 15.31
N GLY A 81 17.21 0.03 16.18
CA GLY A 81 17.14 0.41 17.58
C GLY A 81 18.50 0.43 18.25
N ALA A 82 18.76 1.51 18.98
CA ALA A 82 19.67 1.47 20.11
C ALA A 82 19.17 0.38 21.06
N HIS A 83 19.74 -0.82 20.92
CA HIS A 83 19.70 -1.83 21.93
C HIS A 83 20.41 -1.23 23.15
N ARG A 84 19.63 -0.56 24.02
CA ARG A 84 20.06 -0.20 25.37
C ARG A 84 20.26 -1.52 26.11
N MET A 85 21.47 -2.04 25.98
CA MET A 85 22.09 -2.95 26.92
C MET A 85 21.80 -2.38 28.31
N ARG A 86 21.02 -3.11 29.10
CA ARG A 86 20.78 -2.77 30.51
C ARG A 86 22.14 -2.85 31.20
N ASP A 87 22.67 -1.70 31.56
CA ASP A 87 23.82 -1.55 32.45
C ASP A 87 23.51 -2.27 33.76
N GLY A 88 24.13 -3.43 33.93
CA GLY A 88 24.15 -4.16 35.18
C GLY A 88 25.06 -3.45 36.16
N ARG A 89 24.56 -2.39 36.80
CA ARG A 89 25.13 -1.90 38.05
C ARG A 89 24.80 -2.89 39.16
N ARG A 90 25.77 -3.75 39.46
CA ARG A 90 25.92 -4.34 40.78
C ARG A 90 26.76 -3.38 41.61
N ASP A 91 26.08 -2.57 42.42
CA ASP A 91 26.73 -1.88 43.52
C ASP A 91 25.95 -2.24 44.80
N ILE A 92 26.72 -2.76 45.77
CA ILE A 92 26.41 -3.09 47.18
C ILE A 92 25.93 -4.52 47.43
#